data_AF-A0A8H6WVP3-F1
#
_entry.id   AF-A0A8H6WVP3-F1
#
_cell.length_a   1.000
_cell.length_b   1.000
_cell.length_c   1.000
_cell.angle_alpha   90.00
_cell.angle_beta   90.00
_cell.angle_gamma   90.00
#
_symmetry.space_group_name_H-M   'P 1'
#
loop_
_entity.id
_entity.type
_entity.pdbx_description
1 polymer ?
#
loop_
_entity_poly.entity_id
_entity_poly.type
_entity_poly.pdbx_seq_one_letter_code
_entity_poly.pdbx_strand_id
1 'polypeptide(L)'
;MPEPFTLTKEVITRMFDAAATGDISVWLGTIDPDVEWVIARPDGHDKRTLAGTYDYASWTDKVLGTMLPHLDGALKMELVSVEIIGNKAILETRASAPRKDGRMYTNFYAWFMTFSPQGKIVKLREYLDSSAVRDLLEGTSKSAD
;
A
#
# COMPACT_ATOMS: atom_id res chain seq x y z
N MET A 1 -31.21 13.17 3.52
CA MET A 1 -29.73 13.17 3.46
C MET A 1 -29.29 11.71 3.38
N PRO A 2 -28.27 11.35 2.58
CA PRO A 2 -27.75 9.99 2.62
C PRO A 2 -27.26 9.65 4.04
N GLU A 3 -27.35 8.39 4.43
CA GLU A 3 -26.83 7.96 5.73
C GLU A 3 -25.32 8.19 5.80
N PRO A 4 -24.79 8.55 6.99
CA PRO A 4 -23.35 8.72 7.18
C PRO A 4 -22.63 7.39 6.96
N PHE A 5 -21.42 7.45 6.36
CA PHE A 5 -20.59 6.27 6.16
C PHE A 5 -20.31 5.58 7.50
N THR A 6 -20.51 4.27 7.54
CA THR A 6 -20.15 3.44 8.68
C THR A 6 -19.03 2.49 8.26
N LEU A 7 -17.89 2.59 8.97
CA LEU A 7 -16.74 1.73 8.74
C LEU A 7 -16.98 0.36 9.39
N THR A 8 -16.97 -0.71 8.60
CA THR A 8 -17.11 -2.09 9.08
C THR A 8 -16.04 -3.01 8.51
N LYS A 9 -15.85 -4.19 9.13
CA LYS A 9 -14.84 -5.17 8.66
C LYS A 9 -15.18 -5.67 7.26
N GLU A 10 -16.47 -5.77 6.94
CA GLU A 10 -16.97 -6.14 5.61
C GLU A 10 -16.64 -5.08 4.56
N VAL A 11 -16.74 -3.78 4.90
CA VAL A 11 -16.34 -2.69 4.01
C VAL A 11 -14.85 -2.80 3.69
N ILE A 12 -13.99 -2.96 4.71
CA ILE A 12 -12.55 -3.14 4.51
C ILE A 12 -12.27 -4.39 3.67
N THR A 13 -12.87 -5.53 4.01
CA THR A 13 -12.67 -6.79 3.27
C THR A 13 -12.98 -6.61 1.78
N ARG A 14 -14.12 -6.00 1.46
CA ARG A 14 -14.52 -5.71 0.07
C ARG A 14 -13.55 -4.78 -0.66
N MET A 15 -12.91 -3.85 0.03
CA MET A 15 -11.89 -2.98 -0.58
C MET A 15 -10.67 -3.78 -1.05
N PHE A 16 -10.34 -4.88 -0.37
CA PHE A 16 -9.18 -5.73 -0.69
C PHE A 16 -9.51 -6.94 -1.60
N ASP A 17 -10.78 -7.27 -1.84
CA ASP A 17 -11.17 -8.40 -2.71
C ASP A 17 -10.55 -8.32 -4.11
N ALA A 18 -10.63 -7.15 -4.75
CA ALA A 18 -10.02 -6.92 -6.07
C ALA A 18 -8.48 -6.90 -5.98
N ALA A 19 -7.93 -6.28 -4.92
CA ALA A 19 -6.50 -6.19 -4.70
C ALA A 19 -5.84 -7.57 -4.51
N ALA A 20 -6.54 -8.53 -3.91
CA ALA A 20 -6.06 -9.91 -3.77
C ALA A 20 -5.86 -10.61 -5.12
N THR A 21 -6.59 -10.19 -6.14
CA THR A 21 -6.45 -10.73 -7.51
C THR A 21 -5.48 -9.93 -8.39
N GLY A 22 -4.92 -8.84 -7.87
CA GLY A 22 -3.96 -7.98 -8.56
C GLY A 22 -4.53 -6.66 -9.09
N ASP A 23 -5.82 -6.40 -8.89
CA ASP A 23 -6.42 -5.10 -9.20
C ASP A 23 -6.45 -4.20 -7.96
N ILE A 24 -5.34 -3.51 -7.73
CA ILE A 24 -5.23 -2.53 -6.63
C ILE A 24 -5.99 -1.22 -6.90
N SER A 25 -6.51 -1.00 -8.11
CA SER A 25 -7.13 0.27 -8.49
C SER A 25 -8.41 0.56 -7.71
N VAL A 26 -9.16 -0.49 -7.36
CA VAL A 26 -10.38 -0.39 -6.54
C VAL A 26 -10.04 0.15 -5.16
N TRP A 27 -9.02 -0.41 -4.50
CA TRP A 27 -8.55 0.08 -3.21
C TRP A 27 -8.00 1.50 -3.31
N LEU A 28 -7.16 1.79 -4.31
CA LEU A 28 -6.62 3.14 -4.55
C LEU A 28 -7.74 4.17 -4.77
N GLY A 29 -8.83 3.81 -5.43
CA GLY A 29 -10.01 4.66 -5.63
C GLY A 29 -10.75 5.04 -4.34
N THR A 30 -10.45 4.39 -3.21
CA THR A 30 -11.02 4.74 -1.88
C THR A 30 -10.22 5.82 -1.16
N ILE A 31 -9.02 6.13 -1.65
CA ILE A 31 -8.12 7.11 -1.05
C ILE A 31 -8.50 8.52 -1.50
N ASP A 32 -8.44 9.46 -0.56
CA ASP A 32 -8.63 10.87 -0.86
C ASP A 32 -7.42 11.43 -1.63
N PRO A 33 -7.59 12.24 -2.68
CA PRO A 33 -6.46 12.83 -3.40
C PRO A 33 -5.49 13.59 -2.48
N ASP A 34 -6.01 14.24 -1.44
CA ASP A 34 -5.26 15.04 -0.47
C ASP A 34 -4.89 14.25 0.79
N VAL A 35 -4.85 12.92 0.70
CA VAL A 35 -4.48 12.03 1.82
C VAL A 35 -3.13 12.42 2.42
N GLU A 36 -3.03 12.39 3.74
CA GLU A 36 -1.73 12.38 4.43
C GLU A 36 -1.23 10.93 4.48
N TRP A 37 -0.34 10.52 3.58
CA TRP A 37 0.21 9.17 3.51
C TRP A 37 1.66 9.13 3.98
N VAL A 38 1.92 8.47 5.11
CA VAL A 38 3.25 8.34 5.70
C VAL A 38 3.73 6.90 5.61
N ILE A 39 4.88 6.67 4.98
CA ILE A 39 5.57 5.37 4.97
C ILE A 39 6.67 5.39 6.04
N ALA A 40 6.56 4.50 7.02
CA ALA A 40 7.41 4.31 8.18
C ALA A 40 7.64 5.59 9.00
N ARG A 41 8.56 6.44 8.55
CA ARG A 41 9.00 7.66 9.21
C ARG A 41 8.89 8.86 8.26
N PRO A 42 8.23 9.96 8.69
CA PRO A 42 7.89 11.09 7.82
C PRO A 42 9.14 11.89 7.36
N ASP A 43 10.22 11.83 8.14
CA ASP A 43 11.53 12.42 7.82
C ASP A 43 12.44 11.48 7.01
N GLY A 44 11.87 10.37 6.52
CA GLY A 44 12.56 9.42 5.66
C GLY A 44 12.87 10.05 4.30
N HIS A 45 14.10 9.85 3.83
CA HIS A 45 14.55 10.26 2.49
C HIS A 45 15.29 9.15 1.75
N ASP A 46 15.38 7.94 2.34
CA ASP A 46 16.05 6.82 1.71
C ASP A 46 15.11 6.17 0.68
N LYS A 47 15.38 6.47 -0.60
CA LYS A 47 14.66 5.92 -1.75
C LYS A 47 14.64 4.39 -1.79
N ARG A 48 15.59 3.71 -1.13
CA ARG A 48 15.63 2.24 -1.04
C ARG A 48 14.62 1.68 -0.04
N THR A 49 14.03 2.53 0.79
CA THR A 49 13.02 2.17 1.79
C THR A 49 11.67 2.82 1.52
N LEU A 50 11.61 3.80 0.60
CA LEU A 50 10.42 4.59 0.26
C LEU A 50 9.79 5.31 1.46
N ALA A 51 10.54 5.46 2.56
CA ALA A 51 10.07 6.17 3.74
C ALA A 51 9.90 7.66 3.44
N GLY A 52 8.85 8.27 3.97
CA GLY A 52 8.53 9.68 3.77
C GLY A 52 7.04 9.97 3.92
N THR A 53 6.67 11.20 3.56
CA THR A 53 5.27 11.67 3.51
C THR A 53 4.88 11.99 2.07
N TYR A 54 3.67 11.60 1.71
CA TYR A 54 3.11 11.67 0.36
C TYR A 54 1.65 12.09 0.41
N ASP A 55 1.20 12.71 -0.67
CA ASP A 55 -0.20 12.72 -1.09
C ASP A 55 -0.45 11.57 -2.08
N TYR A 56 -1.68 11.40 -2.57
CA TYR A 56 -2.01 10.30 -3.49
C TYR A 56 -1.16 10.35 -4.77
N ALA A 57 -0.98 11.54 -5.34
CA ALA A 57 -0.28 11.72 -6.61
C ALA A 57 1.22 11.42 -6.49
N SER A 58 1.88 11.98 -5.47
CA SER A 58 3.30 11.76 -5.21
C SER A 58 3.60 10.36 -4.71
N TRP A 59 2.67 9.70 -4.01
CA TRP A 59 2.79 8.27 -3.69
C TRP A 59 2.76 7.43 -4.96
N THR A 60 1.79 7.68 -5.85
CA THR A 60 1.65 6.94 -7.11
C THR A 60 2.90 7.09 -7.99
N ASP A 61 3.42 8.30 -8.12
CA ASP A 61 4.62 8.58 -8.90
C ASP A 61 5.89 8.00 -8.25
N LYS A 62 6.15 8.34 -6.98
CA LYS A 62 7.45 8.06 -6.35
C LYS A 62 7.55 6.68 -5.73
N VAL A 63 6.45 6.11 -5.25
CA VAL A 63 6.44 4.79 -4.59
C VAL A 63 6.10 3.74 -5.63
N LEU A 64 4.90 3.80 -6.21
CA LEU A 64 4.45 2.80 -7.17
C LEU A 64 5.27 2.89 -8.48
N GLY A 65 5.52 4.09 -8.99
CA GLY A 65 6.36 4.31 -10.18
C GLY A 65 7.82 3.85 -10.02
N THR A 66 8.34 3.82 -8.79
CA THR A 66 9.69 3.27 -8.50
C THR A 66 9.68 1.74 -8.44
N MET A 67 8.62 1.13 -7.91
CA MET A 67 8.54 -0.34 -7.77
C MET A 67 8.15 -1.06 -9.07
N LEU A 68 7.19 -0.52 -9.83
CA LEU A 68 6.64 -1.18 -11.02
C LEU A 68 7.69 -1.61 -12.06
N PRO A 69 8.76 -0.85 -12.34
CA PRO A 69 9.80 -1.27 -13.28
C PRO A 69 10.51 -2.58 -12.92
N HIS A 70 10.47 -3.02 -11.66
CA HIS A 70 11.10 -4.24 -11.17
C HIS A 70 10.15 -5.45 -11.13
N LEU A 71 8.85 -5.23 -11.32
CA LEU A 71 7.82 -6.25 -11.27
C LEU A 71 7.49 -6.78 -12.69
N ASP A 72 7.14 -8.05 -12.76
CA ASP A 72 6.75 -8.79 -13.99
C ASP A 72 5.31 -9.31 -13.90
N GLY A 73 4.47 -8.61 -13.16
CA GLY A 73 3.09 -9.00 -12.95
C GLY A 73 2.36 -8.06 -12.01
N ALA A 74 1.07 -8.31 -11.83
CA ALA A 74 0.23 -7.52 -10.95
C ALA A 74 0.64 -7.69 -9.49
N LEU A 75 0.67 -6.57 -8.75
CA LEU A 75 0.84 -6.58 -7.30
C LEU A 75 -0.46 -7.06 -6.66
N LYS A 76 -0.41 -8.23 -6.04
CA LYS A 76 -1.52 -8.77 -5.26
C LYS A 76 -1.37 -8.34 -3.82
N MET A 77 -2.46 -7.90 -3.20
CA MET A 77 -2.48 -7.52 -1.79
C MET A 77 -3.61 -8.25 -1.06
N GLU A 78 -3.23 -9.10 -0.12
CA GLU A 78 -4.13 -9.94 0.67
C GLU A 78 -4.34 -9.32 2.05
N LEU A 79 -5.59 -9.20 2.49
CA LEU A 79 -5.93 -8.80 3.85
C LEU A 79 -5.67 -9.96 4.82
N VAL A 80 -4.83 -9.74 5.83
CA VAL A 80 -4.48 -10.75 6.85
C VAL A 80 -5.33 -10.57 8.10
N SER A 81 -5.43 -9.33 8.59
CA SER A 81 -6.21 -9.00 9.78
C SER A 81 -6.75 -7.58 9.69
N VAL A 82 -7.85 -7.30 10.39
CA VAL A 82 -8.42 -5.95 10.48
C VAL A 82 -9.09 -5.72 11.83
N GLU A 83 -8.78 -4.59 12.44
CA GLU A 83 -9.47 -4.04 13.61
C GLU A 83 -9.98 -2.63 13.33
N ILE A 84 -11.15 -2.32 13.87
CA ILE A 84 -11.84 -1.04 13.66
C ILE A 84 -12.03 -0.36 15.00
N ILE A 85 -11.64 0.92 15.05
CA ILE A 85 -11.76 1.77 16.23
C ILE A 85 -12.33 3.11 15.79
N GLY A 86 -13.65 3.29 15.97
CA GLY A 86 -14.36 4.47 15.46
C GLY A 86 -14.27 4.59 13.95
N ASN A 87 -13.71 5.68 13.45
CA ASN A 87 -13.48 5.92 12.01
C ASN A 87 -12.08 5.47 11.54
N LYS A 88 -11.39 4.63 12.31
CA LYS A 88 -10.05 4.13 11.97
C LYS A 88 -10.08 2.63 11.72
N ALA A 89 -9.30 2.19 10.73
CA ALA A 89 -8.99 0.78 10.53
C ALA A 89 -7.48 0.56 10.74
N ILE A 90 -7.15 -0.47 11.49
CA ILE A 90 -5.79 -1.00 11.65
C ILE A 90 -5.79 -2.36 10.98
N LEU A 91 -4.89 -2.58 10.03
CA LEU A 91 -4.89 -3.82 9.27
C LEU A 91 -3.50 -4.31 8.95
N GLU A 92 -3.37 -5.63 8.83
CA GLU A 92 -2.19 -6.30 8.32
C GLU A 92 -2.49 -6.79 6.90
N THR A 93 -1.55 -6.59 5.97
CA THR A 93 -1.64 -7.16 4.63
C THR A 93 -0.36 -7.86 4.23
N ARG A 94 -0.49 -8.77 3.26
CA ARG A 94 0.62 -9.40 2.56
C ARG A 94 0.55 -9.02 1.09
N ALA A 95 1.62 -8.44 0.56
CA ALA A 95 1.74 -8.19 -0.87
C ALA A 95 2.62 -9.25 -1.55
N SER A 96 2.30 -9.59 -2.79
CA SER A 96 3.14 -10.43 -3.64
C SER A 96 3.06 -10.06 -5.11
N ALA A 97 4.19 -10.21 -5.82
CA ALA A 97 4.26 -9.99 -7.27
C ALA A 97 5.45 -10.75 -7.86
N PRO A 98 5.34 -11.31 -9.08
CA PRO A 98 6.50 -11.75 -9.85
C PRO A 98 7.45 -10.58 -10.10
N ARG A 99 8.76 -10.85 -10.08
CA ARG A 99 9.80 -9.87 -10.40
C ARG A 99 10.45 -10.20 -11.73
N LYS A 100 10.99 -9.18 -12.40
CA LYS A 100 11.70 -9.36 -13.68
C LYS A 100 12.99 -10.19 -13.58
N ASP A 101 13.55 -10.31 -12.37
CA ASP A 101 14.71 -11.16 -12.10
C ASP A 101 14.35 -12.63 -11.81
N GLY A 102 13.08 -13.01 -12.04
CA GLY A 102 12.58 -14.37 -11.83
C GLY A 102 12.27 -14.73 -10.37
N ARG A 103 12.54 -13.83 -9.42
CA ARG A 103 12.18 -14.02 -8.01
C ARG A 103 10.75 -13.56 -7.74
N MET A 104 10.25 -13.85 -6.53
CA MET A 104 8.99 -13.29 -6.03
C MET A 104 9.26 -12.11 -5.10
N TYR A 105 8.56 -11.01 -5.32
CA TYR A 105 8.40 -9.98 -4.31
C TYR A 105 7.38 -10.49 -3.29
N THR A 106 7.72 -10.43 -2.01
CA THR A 106 6.79 -10.68 -0.90
C THR A 106 7.08 -9.65 0.19
N ASN A 107 6.05 -8.98 0.67
CA ASN A 107 6.20 -7.98 1.73
C ASN A 107 4.98 -8.03 2.67
N PHE A 108 5.20 -7.63 3.92
CA PHE A 108 4.21 -7.60 4.98
C PHE A 108 4.06 -6.17 5.47
N TYR A 109 2.82 -5.79 5.73
CA TYR A 109 2.49 -4.41 6.02
C TYR A 109 1.58 -4.33 7.24
N ALA A 110 1.75 -3.27 8.02
CA ALA A 110 0.77 -2.79 8.99
C ALA A 110 0.31 -1.39 8.58
N TRP A 111 -0.99 -1.19 8.52
CA TRP A 111 -1.62 0.04 8.05
C TRP A 111 -2.49 0.63 9.15
N PHE A 112 -2.42 1.94 9.30
CA PHE A 112 -3.31 2.72 10.15
C PHE A 112 -4.02 3.74 9.26
N MET A 113 -5.30 3.51 9.03
CA MET A 113 -6.11 4.31 8.12
C MET A 113 -7.17 5.08 8.89
N THR A 114 -7.36 6.35 8.57
CA THR A 114 -8.45 7.18 9.09
C THR A 114 -9.39 7.55 7.95
N PHE A 115 -10.69 7.35 8.18
CA PHE A 115 -11.74 7.59 7.19
C PHE A 115 -12.48 8.90 7.45
N SER A 116 -12.84 9.60 6.37
CA SER A 116 -13.76 10.73 6.40
C SER A 116 -15.20 10.27 6.64
N PRO A 117 -16.13 11.18 7.01
CA PRO A 117 -17.55 10.88 7.10
C PRO A 117 -18.18 10.42 5.77
N GLN A 118 -17.49 10.62 4.64
CA GLN A 118 -17.90 10.18 3.30
C GLN A 118 -17.28 8.83 2.91
N GLY A 119 -16.46 8.23 3.79
CA GLY A 119 -15.84 6.93 3.57
C GLY A 119 -14.56 6.94 2.74
N LYS A 120 -13.91 8.10 2.58
CA LYS A 120 -12.60 8.22 1.94
C LYS A 120 -11.47 8.08 2.95
N ILE A 121 -10.37 7.45 2.56
CA ILE A 121 -9.16 7.38 3.40
C ILE A 121 -8.43 8.72 3.31
N VAL A 122 -8.42 9.47 4.42
CA VAL A 122 -7.83 10.83 4.48
C VAL A 122 -6.49 10.87 5.20
N LYS A 123 -6.17 9.85 6.00
CA LYS A 123 -4.84 9.66 6.58
C LYS A 123 -4.46 8.20 6.54
N LEU A 124 -3.22 7.93 6.18
CA LEU A 124 -2.68 6.59 6.06
C LEU A 124 -1.26 6.58 6.64
N ARG A 125 -1.01 5.66 7.57
CA ARG A 125 0.33 5.35 8.04
C ARG A 125 0.65 3.89 7.75
N GLU A 126 1.69 3.68 6.97
CA GLU A 126 2.12 2.40 6.45
C GLU A 126 3.44 2.01 7.09
N TYR A 127 3.51 0.82 7.66
CA TYR A 127 4.75 0.17 8.06
C TYR A 127 4.93 -1.07 7.21
N LEU A 128 6.13 -1.27 6.67
CA LEU A 128 6.43 -2.36 5.75
C LEU A 128 7.79 -2.98 6.06
N ASP A 129 8.09 -4.16 5.50
CA ASP A 129 9.43 -4.72 5.52
C ASP A 129 10.34 -3.96 4.55
N SER A 130 11.09 -2.99 5.09
CA SER A 130 12.02 -2.17 4.31
C SER A 130 13.16 -2.98 3.67
N SER A 131 13.45 -4.18 4.18
CA SER A 131 14.46 -5.06 3.57
C SER A 131 13.93 -5.68 2.28
N ALA A 132 12.65 -6.05 2.22
CA ALA A 132 12.00 -6.54 1.01
C ALA A 132 11.93 -5.46 -0.08
N VAL A 133 11.64 -4.20 0.29
CA VAL A 133 11.68 -3.07 -0.65
C VAL A 133 13.10 -2.86 -1.16
N ARG A 134 14.10 -2.87 -0.29
CA ARG A 134 15.50 -2.72 -0.69
C ARG A 134 15.94 -3.82 -1.66
N ASP A 135 15.65 -5.08 -1.36
CA ASP A 135 15.99 -6.21 -2.22
C ASP A 135 15.26 -6.15 -3.58
N LEU A 136 14.03 -5.62 -3.63
CA LEU A 136 13.35 -5.38 -4.90
C LEU A 136 14.11 -4.36 -5.76
N LEU A 137 14.52 -3.25 -5.17
CA LEU A 137 15.12 -2.12 -5.88
C LEU A 137 16.60 -2.37 -6.26
N GLU A 138 17.35 -3.09 -5.41
CA GLU A 138 18.76 -3.42 -5.64
C GLU A 138 18.93 -4.71 -6.44
N GLY A 139 17.99 -5.64 -6.33
CA GLY A 139 18.07 -7.00 -6.87
C GLY A 139 18.14 -7.13 -8.40
N THR A 140 17.95 -6.04 -9.14
CA THR A 140 18.12 -5.97 -10.59
C THR A 140 19.56 -5.73 -11.05
N SER A 141 20.55 -5.59 -10.14
CA SER A 141 21.97 -5.49 -10.50
C SER A 141 22.72 -6.81 -10.27
N LYS A 142 22.53 -7.80 -11.14
CA LYS A 142 23.39 -8.99 -11.41
C LYS A 142 22.68 -9.75 -12.55
N SER A 143 23.23 -9.98 -13.74
CA SER A 143 24.60 -10.21 -14.18
C SER A 143 24.78 -9.78 -15.65
N ALA A 144 25.74 -8.91 -15.93
CA ALA A 144 26.44 -8.91 -17.21
C ALA A 144 27.77 -9.61 -16.93
N ASP A 145 27.78 -10.92 -17.12
CA ASP A 145 29.00 -11.69 -17.36
C ASP A 145 29.20 -11.80 -18.88
#